data_AF-A0AAV2BKK6-F1
#
_entry.id   AF-A0AAV2BKK6-F1
#
_cell.length_a   1.000
_cell.length_b   1.000
_cell.length_c   1.000
_cell.angle_alpha   90.00
_cell.angle_beta   90.00
_cell.angle_gamma   90.00
#
_symmetry.space_group_name_H-M   'P 1'
#
loop_
_entity.id
_entity.type
_entity.pdbx_description
1 polymer ?
#
loop_
_entity_poly.entity_id
_entity_poly.type
_entity_poly.pdbx_seq_one_letter_code
_entity_poly.pdbx_strand_id
1 'polypeptide(L)'
;MELESVLVTGANRGIGLEFVKQLVKLQKPPRFIFSTFRNENTVQALEKIKEESKETEIVLIKMDVRDAEDIERAGNLIEEKVGDNGLNLLINNAGVLIYQSFDEITEEDMLFHYRINTVAPVMILKRMLPLLQKASSRKTGGMSVSRAAVLNISALLGSITELTEDYPKRFLSAMSYRASSPEHGHEGGCPHSEGSGDPYSEHVSWLGENRHGNGRGHPRASRECLSYDEYSIAA
;
A
#
# COMPACT_ATOMS: atom_id res chain seq x y z
N MET A 1 -12.41 -20.25 -8.87
CA MET A 1 -11.02 -19.79 -8.68
C MET A 1 -10.34 -20.78 -7.75
N GLU A 2 -9.20 -21.35 -8.13
CA GLU A 2 -8.41 -22.21 -7.25
C GLU A 2 -7.18 -21.44 -6.80
N LEU A 3 -7.30 -20.77 -5.66
CA LEU A 3 -6.26 -19.99 -5.01
C LEU A 3 -5.82 -20.82 -3.79
N GLU A 4 -4.55 -21.21 -3.68
CA GLU A 4 -4.10 -22.06 -2.56
C GLU A 4 -3.51 -21.24 -1.41
N SER A 5 -2.74 -20.19 -1.73
CA SER A 5 -2.03 -19.39 -0.74
C SER A 5 -2.05 -17.90 -1.05
N VAL A 6 -2.30 -17.08 -0.04
CA VAL A 6 -2.35 -15.62 -0.14
C VAL A 6 -1.52 -14.99 0.98
N LEU A 7 -0.70 -14.00 0.64
CA LEU A 7 -0.04 -13.10 1.60
C LEU A 7 -0.72 -11.73 1.52
N VAL A 8 -1.20 -11.23 2.65
CA VAL A 8 -1.77 -9.88 2.79
C VAL A 8 -0.90 -9.06 3.74
N THR A 9 -0.30 -7.98 3.24
CA THR A 9 0.53 -7.11 4.08
C THR A 9 -0.33 -6.10 4.85
N GLY A 10 -0.04 -5.83 6.12
CA GLY A 10 -0.82 -4.87 6.94
C GLY A 10 -2.30 -5.26 7.10
N ALA A 11 -2.57 -6.53 7.43
CA ALA A 11 -3.90 -7.14 7.42
C ALA A 11 -4.70 -6.96 8.72
N ASN A 12 -4.16 -6.27 9.73
CA ASN A 12 -4.78 -6.13 11.05
C ASN A 12 -5.96 -5.14 11.09
N ARG A 13 -6.12 -4.27 10.09
CA ARG A 13 -7.21 -3.29 9.99
C ARG A 13 -7.56 -2.96 8.53
N GLY A 14 -8.65 -2.19 8.35
CA GLY A 14 -9.05 -1.60 7.07
C GLY A 14 -9.24 -2.62 5.94
N ILE A 15 -8.84 -2.25 4.71
CA ILE A 15 -8.93 -3.14 3.53
C ILE A 15 -8.19 -4.46 3.75
N GLY A 16 -7.00 -4.43 4.36
CA GLY A 16 -6.23 -5.65 4.63
C GLY A 16 -7.02 -6.67 5.46
N LEU A 17 -7.70 -6.23 6.51
CA LEU A 17 -8.57 -7.08 7.32
C LEU A 17 -9.80 -7.56 6.54
N GLU A 18 -10.38 -6.69 5.71
CA GLU A 18 -11.52 -7.06 4.88
C GLU A 18 -11.16 -8.09 3.81
N PHE A 19 -9.97 -7.99 3.20
CA PHE A 19 -9.46 -9.03 2.30
C PHE A 19 -9.45 -10.39 3.00
N VAL A 20 -8.90 -10.46 4.22
CA VAL A 20 -8.87 -11.72 4.98
C VAL A 20 -10.29 -12.25 5.20
N LYS A 21 -11.24 -11.40 5.62
CA LYS A 21 -12.65 -11.78 5.83
C LYS A 21 -13.34 -12.28 4.56
N GLN A 22 -13.06 -11.68 3.41
CA GLN A 22 -13.67 -12.07 2.14
C GLN A 22 -13.04 -13.35 1.59
N LEU A 23 -11.72 -13.49 1.70
CA LEU A 23 -10.99 -14.67 1.25
C LEU A 23 -11.45 -15.95 1.95
N VAL A 24 -11.68 -15.91 3.27
CA VAL A 24 -12.20 -17.08 4.01
C VAL A 24 -13.66 -17.42 3.69
N LYS A 25 -14.42 -16.48 3.12
CA LYS A 25 -15.85 -16.68 2.75
C LYS A 25 -16.03 -17.14 1.30
N LEU A 26 -14.97 -17.26 0.52
CA LEU A 26 -15.04 -17.77 -0.85
C LEU A 26 -15.62 -19.19 -0.84
N GLN A 27 -16.35 -19.55 -1.89
CA GLN A 27 -16.87 -20.92 -2.07
C GLN A 27 -15.75 -21.98 -2.07
N LYS A 28 -14.55 -21.58 -2.50
CA LYS A 28 -13.32 -22.36 -2.39
C LYS A 28 -12.25 -21.45 -1.77
N PRO A 29 -12.18 -21.37 -0.43
CA PRO A 29 -11.26 -20.47 0.21
C PRO A 29 -9.82 -21.00 0.07
N PRO A 30 -8.80 -20.12 0.14
CA PRO A 30 -7.42 -20.57 0.06
C PRO A 30 -7.06 -21.45 1.26
N ARG A 31 -6.14 -22.39 1.05
CA ARG A 31 -5.62 -23.23 2.12
C ARG A 31 -4.87 -22.40 3.16
N PHE A 32 -4.07 -21.43 2.71
CA PHE A 32 -3.28 -20.56 3.58
C PHE A 32 -3.59 -19.09 3.33
N ILE A 33 -3.80 -18.33 4.41
CA ILE A 33 -3.75 -16.87 4.39
C ILE A 33 -2.68 -16.42 5.37
N PHE A 34 -1.61 -15.83 4.85
CA PHE A 34 -0.56 -15.20 5.64
C PHE A 34 -0.94 -13.73 5.85
N SER A 35 -1.26 -13.38 7.09
CA SER A 35 -1.72 -12.05 7.46
C SER A 35 -0.64 -11.36 8.29
N THR A 36 -0.01 -10.34 7.71
CA THR A 36 1.06 -9.63 8.43
C THR A 36 0.52 -8.45 9.23
N PHE A 37 1.16 -8.14 10.34
CA PHE A 37 0.83 -7.01 11.20
C PHE A 37 2.09 -6.47 11.89
N ARG A 38 2.08 -5.20 12.27
CA ARG A 38 3.22 -4.59 12.97
C ARG A 38 3.11 -4.68 14.50
N ASN A 39 1.91 -4.41 15.03
CA ASN A 39 1.67 -4.30 16.47
C ASN A 39 0.76 -5.44 16.95
N GLU A 40 1.24 -6.22 17.91
CA GLU A 40 0.51 -7.33 18.53
C GLU A 40 -0.80 -6.88 19.18
N ASN A 41 -0.88 -5.63 19.65
CA ASN A 41 -2.09 -5.11 20.28
C ASN A 41 -3.26 -4.87 19.30
N THR A 42 -3.10 -5.17 18.02
CA THR A 42 -4.10 -4.87 16.97
C THR A 42 -4.60 -6.11 16.22
N VAL A 43 -4.26 -7.32 16.68
CA VAL A 43 -4.53 -8.56 15.93
C VAL A 43 -5.83 -9.26 16.33
N GLN A 44 -6.58 -8.75 17.31
CA GLN A 44 -7.72 -9.45 17.91
C GLN A 44 -8.79 -9.83 16.86
N ALA A 45 -9.02 -8.96 15.88
CA ALA A 45 -9.95 -9.25 14.80
C ALA A 45 -9.47 -10.39 13.89
N LEU A 46 -8.16 -10.47 13.62
CA LEU A 46 -7.56 -11.56 12.85
C LEU A 46 -7.55 -12.87 13.63
N GLU A 47 -7.27 -12.83 14.94
CA GLU A 47 -7.33 -14.00 15.82
C GLU A 47 -8.74 -14.60 15.83
N LYS A 48 -9.76 -13.75 15.97
CA LYS A 48 -11.16 -14.20 15.90
C LYS A 48 -11.48 -14.88 14.57
N ILE A 49 -11.07 -14.30 13.43
CA ILE A 49 -11.31 -14.93 12.12
C ILE A 49 -10.54 -16.25 12.00
N LYS A 50 -9.32 -16.32 12.54
CA LYS A 50 -8.52 -17.55 12.58
C LYS A 50 -9.20 -18.66 13.37
N GLU A 51 -9.79 -18.34 14.53
CA GLU A 51 -10.54 -19.31 15.35
C GLU A 51 -11.84 -19.79 14.68
N GLU A 52 -12.51 -18.91 13.95
CA GLU A 52 -13.76 -19.22 13.25
C GLU A 52 -13.53 -19.98 11.93
N SER A 53 -12.32 -19.87 11.34
CA SER A 53 -11.96 -20.48 10.07
C SER A 53 -11.74 -21.99 10.19
N LYS A 54 -12.43 -22.77 9.36
CA LYS A 54 -12.35 -24.24 9.35
C LYS A 54 -11.56 -24.82 8.18
N GLU A 55 -11.65 -24.16 7.02
CA GLU A 55 -11.07 -24.65 5.75
C GLU A 55 -9.75 -23.95 5.41
N THR A 56 -9.51 -22.79 6.01
CA THR A 56 -8.32 -21.96 5.77
C THR A 56 -7.48 -21.85 7.03
N GLU A 57 -6.20 -22.16 6.92
CA GLU A 57 -5.22 -21.87 7.96
C GLU A 57 -4.77 -20.40 7.83
N ILE A 58 -5.19 -19.57 8.80
CA ILE A 58 -4.72 -18.19 8.90
C ILE A 58 -3.45 -18.15 9.74
N VAL A 59 -2.35 -17.75 9.12
CA VAL A 59 -1.03 -17.61 9.74
C VAL A 59 -0.79 -16.12 10.01
N LEU A 60 -0.73 -15.76 11.29
CA LEU A 60 -0.46 -14.38 11.71
C LEU A 60 1.06 -14.19 11.79
N ILE A 61 1.59 -13.18 11.10
CA ILE A 61 3.04 -12.91 11.03
C ILE A 61 3.31 -11.49 11.48
N LYS A 62 4.06 -11.33 12.57
CA LYS A 62 4.57 -10.02 12.97
C LYS A 62 5.66 -9.60 11.98
N MET A 63 5.44 -8.50 11.27
CA MET A 63 6.34 -8.00 10.24
C MET A 63 6.20 -6.48 10.12
N ASP A 64 7.27 -5.76 10.42
CA ASP A 64 7.45 -4.39 9.95
C ASP A 64 7.97 -4.43 8.51
N VAL A 65 7.20 -3.88 7.57
CA VAL A 65 7.56 -3.89 6.15
C VAL A 65 8.81 -3.06 5.81
N ARG A 66 9.30 -2.27 6.77
CA ARG A 66 10.55 -1.50 6.64
C ARG A 66 11.79 -2.30 7.04
N ASP A 67 11.61 -3.40 7.75
CA ASP A 67 12.69 -4.21 8.32
C ASP A 67 12.98 -5.42 7.41
N ALA A 68 14.21 -5.49 6.92
CA ALA A 68 14.63 -6.57 6.03
C ALA A 68 14.66 -7.93 6.73
N GLU A 69 15.01 -7.98 8.02
CA GLU A 69 15.03 -9.22 8.79
C GLU A 69 13.62 -9.74 9.04
N ASP A 70 12.66 -8.84 9.31
CA ASP A 70 11.25 -9.18 9.42
C ASP A 70 10.73 -9.81 8.11
N ILE A 71 11.06 -9.20 6.96
CA ILE A 71 10.69 -9.71 5.63
C ILE A 71 11.31 -11.09 5.37
N GLU A 72 12.58 -11.28 5.71
CA GLU A 72 13.26 -12.57 5.54
C GLU A 72 12.65 -13.66 6.43
N ARG A 73 12.39 -13.36 7.72
CA ARG A 73 11.73 -14.31 8.63
C ARG A 73 10.33 -14.67 8.15
N ALA A 74 9.55 -13.70 7.69
CA ALA A 74 8.24 -13.94 7.09
C ALA A 74 8.35 -14.82 5.85
N GLY A 75 9.31 -14.55 4.97
CA GLY A 75 9.54 -15.35 3.76
C GLY A 75 9.92 -16.79 4.05
N ASN A 76 10.77 -17.03 5.05
CA ASN A 76 11.16 -18.38 5.46
C ASN A 76 9.94 -19.17 6.00
N LEU A 77 9.12 -18.55 6.85
CA LEU A 77 7.91 -19.17 7.38
C LEU A 77 6.89 -19.49 6.28
N ILE A 78 6.70 -18.58 5.33
CA ILE A 78 5.80 -18.79 4.19
C ILE A 78 6.31 -19.94 3.33
N GLU A 79 7.61 -19.94 3.01
CA GLU A 79 8.26 -20.98 2.21
C GLU A 79 8.12 -22.37 2.85
N GLU A 80 8.31 -22.48 4.16
CA GLU A 80 8.09 -23.72 4.91
C GLU A 80 6.65 -24.23 4.78
N LYS A 81 5.67 -23.33 4.90
CA LYS A 81 4.24 -23.68 4.86
C LYS A 81 3.75 -24.06 3.47
N VAL A 82 4.19 -23.35 2.43
CA VAL A 82 3.71 -23.58 1.06
C VAL A 82 4.50 -24.67 0.33
N GLY A 83 5.77 -24.87 0.69
CA GLY A 83 6.68 -25.81 0.03
C GLY A 83 6.70 -25.64 -1.48
N ASP A 84 6.59 -26.76 -2.21
CA ASP A 84 6.59 -26.76 -3.67
C ASP A 84 5.29 -26.23 -4.30
N ASN A 85 4.25 -25.92 -3.51
CA ASN A 85 3.05 -25.25 -4.04
C ASN A 85 3.32 -23.77 -4.33
N GLY A 86 4.27 -23.15 -3.63
CA GLY A 86 4.58 -21.74 -3.78
C GLY A 86 3.47 -20.80 -3.28
N LEU A 87 3.67 -19.50 -3.53
CA LEU A 87 2.73 -18.45 -3.17
C LEU A 87 1.87 -18.07 -4.38
N ASN A 88 0.54 -18.10 -4.31
CA ASN A 88 -0.29 -17.70 -5.46
C ASN A 88 -0.55 -16.19 -5.51
N LEU A 89 -0.77 -15.53 -4.38
CA LEU A 89 -1.15 -14.13 -4.38
C LEU A 89 -0.41 -13.35 -3.32
N LEU A 90 0.30 -12.31 -3.74
CA LEU A 90 0.85 -11.28 -2.87
C LEU A 90 -0.04 -10.03 -2.97
N ILE A 91 -0.63 -9.61 -1.86
CA ILE A 91 -1.35 -8.34 -1.74
C ILE A 91 -0.51 -7.40 -0.90
N ASN A 92 0.16 -6.46 -1.57
CA ASN A 92 0.87 -5.35 -0.94
C ASN A 92 -0.16 -4.29 -0.51
N ASN A 93 -0.66 -4.43 0.71
CA ASN A 93 -1.68 -3.55 1.30
C ASN A 93 -1.13 -2.64 2.41
N ALA A 94 -0.02 -2.99 3.06
CA ALA A 94 0.59 -2.15 4.08
C ALA A 94 0.93 -0.77 3.50
N GLY A 95 0.40 0.28 4.14
CA GLY A 95 0.59 1.65 3.71
C GLY A 95 0.38 2.65 4.85
N VAL A 96 0.92 3.84 4.68
CA VAL A 96 0.77 4.97 5.63
C VAL A 96 0.47 6.25 4.88
N LEU A 97 -0.43 7.06 5.43
CA LEU A 97 -0.72 8.42 4.97
C LEU A 97 -0.71 9.32 6.19
N ILE A 98 0.34 10.14 6.34
CA ILE A 98 0.40 11.18 7.35
C ILE A 98 0.06 12.49 6.66
N TYR A 99 -0.97 13.19 7.16
CA TYR A 99 -1.33 14.51 6.68
C TYR A 99 -0.38 15.55 7.24
N GLN A 100 0.30 16.28 6.35
CA GLN A 100 1.26 17.34 6.67
C GLN A 100 1.13 18.47 5.68
N SER A 101 1.04 19.70 6.18
CA SER A 101 1.05 20.87 5.30
C SER A 101 2.44 21.07 4.66
N PHE A 102 2.49 21.84 3.57
CA PHE A 102 3.76 22.15 2.88
C PHE A 102 4.80 22.80 3.78
N ASP A 103 4.37 23.61 4.74
CA ASP A 103 5.28 24.32 5.65
C ASP A 103 5.79 23.43 6.81
N GLU A 104 5.19 22.26 7.00
CA GLU A 104 5.47 21.34 8.13
C GLU A 104 6.20 20.07 7.70
N ILE A 105 6.27 19.79 6.39
CA ILE A 105 6.84 18.56 5.85
C ILE A 105 8.36 18.50 6.04
N THR A 106 8.86 17.34 6.46
CA THR A 106 10.31 17.10 6.62
C THR A 106 10.83 16.06 5.63
N GLU A 107 12.14 15.99 5.46
CA GLU A 107 12.78 14.92 4.68
C GLU A 107 12.50 13.55 5.30
N GLU A 108 12.52 13.46 6.63
CA GLU A 108 12.22 12.24 7.38
C GLU A 108 10.81 11.74 7.08
N ASP A 109 9.83 12.63 6.99
CA ASP A 109 8.46 12.29 6.63
C ASP A 109 8.36 11.76 5.19
N MET A 110 9.02 12.42 4.24
CA MET A 110 9.10 11.99 2.85
C MET A 110 9.69 10.58 2.74
N LEU A 111 10.85 10.37 3.38
CA LEU A 111 11.55 9.09 3.40
C LEU A 111 10.72 8.01 4.11
N PHE A 112 9.98 8.36 5.16
CA PHE A 112 9.11 7.42 5.86
C PHE A 112 8.00 6.88 4.94
N HIS A 113 7.31 7.76 4.22
CA HIS A 113 6.29 7.36 3.24
C HIS A 113 6.91 6.54 2.11
N TYR A 114 8.03 7.01 1.53
CA TYR A 114 8.72 6.33 0.44
C TYR A 114 9.18 4.92 0.83
N ARG A 115 9.70 4.75 2.05
CA ARG A 115 10.11 3.45 2.58
C ARG A 115 8.94 2.47 2.66
N ILE A 116 7.79 2.90 3.17
CA ILE A 116 6.64 2.01 3.40
C ILE A 116 5.84 1.78 2.12
N ASN A 117 5.49 2.83 1.38
CA ASN A 117 4.55 2.74 0.26
C ASN A 117 5.25 2.39 -1.07
N THR A 118 6.55 2.65 -1.20
CA THR A 118 7.30 2.42 -2.46
C THR A 118 8.32 1.30 -2.33
N VAL A 119 9.25 1.42 -1.37
CA VAL A 119 10.39 0.49 -1.27
C VAL A 119 9.95 -0.86 -0.73
N ALA A 120 9.12 -0.88 0.31
CA ALA A 120 8.71 -2.12 0.95
C ALA A 120 7.96 -3.10 0.02
N PRO A 121 6.98 -2.70 -0.81
CA PRO A 121 6.34 -3.59 -1.78
C PRO A 121 7.33 -4.29 -2.70
N VAL A 122 8.39 -3.58 -3.14
CA VAL A 122 9.44 -4.13 -4.01
C VAL A 122 10.33 -5.11 -3.23
N MET A 123 10.71 -4.78 -2.00
CA MET A 123 11.54 -5.67 -1.17
C MET A 123 10.80 -6.96 -0.80
N ILE A 124 9.52 -6.85 -0.47
CA ILE A 124 8.65 -8.01 -0.21
C ILE A 124 8.51 -8.84 -1.48
N LEU A 125 8.23 -8.22 -2.63
CA LEU A 125 8.17 -8.93 -3.90
C LEU A 125 9.48 -9.64 -4.21
N LYS A 126 10.63 -8.99 -4.02
CA LYS A 126 11.96 -9.61 -4.22
C LYS A 126 12.10 -10.89 -3.40
N ARG A 127 11.70 -10.89 -2.12
CA ARG A 127 11.76 -12.08 -1.28
C ARG A 127 10.73 -13.14 -1.65
N MET A 128 9.54 -12.74 -2.08
CA MET A 128 8.45 -13.66 -2.46
C MET A 128 8.55 -14.20 -3.90
N LEU A 129 9.35 -13.56 -4.76
CA LEU A 129 9.41 -13.87 -6.19
C LEU A 129 9.68 -15.36 -6.50
N PRO A 130 10.64 -16.05 -5.83
CA PRO A 130 10.84 -17.47 -6.06
C PRO A 130 9.62 -18.32 -5.74
N LEU A 131 8.84 -17.95 -4.71
CA LEU A 131 7.63 -18.67 -4.30
C LEU A 131 6.48 -18.42 -5.30
N LEU A 132 6.34 -17.19 -5.80
CA LEU A 132 5.40 -16.83 -6.86
C LEU A 132 5.72 -17.58 -8.16
N GLN A 133 7.01 -17.72 -8.51
CA GLN A 133 7.46 -18.49 -9.67
C GLN A 133 7.15 -19.98 -9.54
N LYS A 134 7.38 -20.59 -8.36
CA LYS A 134 7.00 -21.98 -8.07
C LYS A 134 5.50 -22.19 -8.33
N ALA A 135 4.63 -21.35 -7.76
CA ALA A 135 3.19 -21.43 -7.98
C ALA A 135 2.79 -21.25 -9.46
N SER A 136 3.37 -20.26 -10.14
CA SER A 136 3.08 -19.97 -11.55
C SER A 136 3.43 -21.11 -12.50
N SER A 137 4.54 -21.83 -12.23
CA SER A 137 5.01 -22.95 -13.05
C SER A 137 4.12 -24.19 -13.00
N ARG A 138 3.31 -24.33 -11.94
CA ARG A 138 2.45 -25.51 -11.73
C ARG A 138 1.14 -25.49 -12.50
N LYS A 139 0.71 -24.32 -12.95
CA LYS A 139 -0.56 -24.16 -13.67
C LYS A 139 -0.32 -23.54 -15.04
N THR A 140 -0.82 -24.21 -16.07
CA THR A 140 -0.80 -23.74 -17.46
C THR A 140 -2.00 -22.82 -17.72
N GLY A 141 -1.84 -21.81 -18.59
CA GLY A 141 -2.93 -20.91 -18.99
C GLY A 141 -2.52 -19.45 -19.00
N GLY A 142 -3.47 -18.55 -19.27
CA GLY A 142 -3.24 -17.11 -19.32
C GLY A 142 -3.00 -16.47 -17.95
N MET A 143 -3.08 -15.14 -17.88
CA MET A 143 -2.94 -14.39 -16.64
C MET A 143 -4.08 -14.72 -15.67
N SER A 144 -3.75 -15.22 -14.47
CA SER A 144 -4.75 -15.58 -13.45
C SER A 144 -4.12 -15.67 -12.07
N VAL A 145 -4.85 -15.20 -11.05
CA VAL A 145 -4.48 -15.35 -9.62
C VAL A 145 -4.39 -16.82 -9.18
N SER A 146 -5.01 -17.75 -9.91
CA SER A 146 -4.83 -19.18 -9.66
C SER A 146 -3.43 -19.70 -10.02
N ARG A 147 -2.67 -18.95 -10.84
CA ARG A 147 -1.25 -19.24 -11.15
C ARG A 147 -0.36 -18.53 -10.13
N ALA A 148 -0.13 -17.24 -10.37
CA ALA A 148 0.49 -16.33 -9.44
C ALA A 148 0.12 -14.90 -9.84
N ALA A 149 -0.07 -14.02 -8.85
CA ALA A 149 -0.30 -12.60 -9.09
C ALA A 149 0.25 -11.76 -7.93
N VAL A 150 0.56 -10.50 -8.25
CA VAL A 150 0.92 -9.47 -7.28
C VAL A 150 -0.10 -8.34 -7.43
N LEU A 151 -0.76 -8.00 -6.32
CA LEU A 151 -1.71 -6.91 -6.23
C LEU A 151 -1.11 -5.82 -5.34
N ASN A 152 -0.86 -4.64 -5.90
CA ASN A 152 -0.46 -3.47 -5.12
C ASN A 152 -1.71 -2.63 -4.85
N ILE A 153 -2.00 -2.38 -3.58
CA ILE A 153 -3.06 -1.47 -3.18
C ILE A 153 -2.47 -0.06 -3.18
N SER A 154 -3.07 0.82 -3.98
CA SER A 154 -2.78 2.26 -4.00
C SER A 154 -4.09 3.02 -3.77
N ALA A 155 -3.98 4.28 -3.36
CA ALA A 155 -5.10 5.20 -3.30
C ALA A 155 -4.93 6.29 -4.35
N LEU A 156 -6.04 6.78 -4.91
CA LEU A 156 -6.10 7.89 -5.88
C LEU A 156 -5.32 9.14 -5.41
N LEU A 157 -5.25 9.31 -4.09
CA LEU A 157 -4.45 10.33 -3.40
C LEU A 157 -2.94 10.18 -3.58
N GLY A 158 -2.48 9.12 -4.24
CA GLY A 158 -1.11 8.84 -4.63
C GLY A 158 -0.74 9.39 -6.01
N SER A 159 -1.73 9.70 -6.84
CA SER A 159 -1.52 10.25 -8.19
C SER A 159 -1.06 11.70 -8.13
N ILE A 160 0.08 11.99 -8.76
CA ILE A 160 0.54 13.36 -9.00
C ILE A 160 -0.28 14.02 -10.12
N THR A 161 -0.80 13.22 -11.06
CA THR A 161 -1.50 13.71 -12.26
C THR A 161 -2.93 14.19 -12.00
N GLU A 162 -3.61 13.64 -10.99
CA GLU A 162 -5.00 14.00 -10.62
C GLU A 162 -5.11 15.38 -9.92
N LEU A 163 -4.10 16.25 -10.07
CA LEU A 163 -4.03 17.58 -9.47
C LEU A 163 -4.70 18.69 -10.30
N THR A 164 -5.63 18.37 -11.20
CA THR A 164 -6.32 19.41 -11.98
C THR A 164 -7.46 20.03 -11.18
N GLU A 165 -7.29 21.33 -10.86
CA GLU A 165 -8.21 22.40 -10.41
C GLU A 165 -9.36 22.13 -9.41
N ASP A 166 -9.95 20.94 -9.33
CA ASP A 166 -11.14 20.62 -8.53
C ASP A 166 -10.87 19.90 -7.20
N TYR A 167 -9.61 19.59 -6.87
CA TYR A 167 -9.28 18.90 -5.62
C TYR A 167 -9.18 19.88 -4.43
N PRO A 168 -9.92 19.66 -3.32
CA PRO A 168 -9.94 20.57 -2.17
C PRO A 168 -8.54 20.88 -1.64
N LYS A 169 -8.29 22.15 -1.27
CA LYS A 169 -7.03 22.64 -0.66
C LYS A 169 -6.47 21.78 0.49
N ARG A 170 -7.33 20.99 1.15
CA ARG A 170 -6.98 20.01 2.20
C ARG A 170 -6.17 18.80 1.69
N PHE A 171 -6.03 18.62 0.39
CA PHE A 171 -5.24 17.55 -0.22
C PHE A 171 -3.87 18.01 -0.72
N LEU A 172 -3.58 19.31 -0.69
CA LEU A 172 -2.20 19.81 -0.77
C LEU A 172 -1.35 19.33 0.42
N SER A 173 -1.98 19.05 1.56
CA SER A 173 -1.31 18.62 2.80
C SER A 173 -1.04 17.11 2.89
N ALA A 174 -0.69 16.45 1.79
CA ALA A 174 -0.33 15.02 1.75
C ALA A 174 0.78 14.75 0.70
N MET A 175 1.75 15.67 0.58
CA MET A 175 2.83 15.60 -0.41
C MET A 175 3.69 14.34 -0.29
N SER A 176 4.12 13.97 0.93
CA SER A 176 4.95 12.78 1.17
C SER A 176 4.28 11.49 0.68
N TYR A 177 2.98 11.35 0.93
CA TYR A 177 2.22 10.20 0.49
C TYR A 177 2.16 10.11 -1.04
N ARG A 178 1.87 11.22 -1.72
CA ARG A 178 1.78 11.30 -3.18
C ARG A 178 3.05 10.86 -3.87
N ALA A 179 4.19 11.42 -3.46
CA ALA A 179 5.48 11.06 -4.02
C ALA A 179 5.87 9.59 -3.77
N SER A 180 5.21 8.92 -2.82
CA SER A 180 5.49 7.55 -2.42
C SER A 180 4.55 6.48 -3.02
N SER A 181 3.43 6.86 -3.62
CA SER A 181 2.52 5.88 -4.23
C SER A 181 2.76 5.78 -5.73
N PRO A 182 2.91 4.58 -6.30
CA PRO A 182 3.11 4.39 -7.72
C PRO A 182 1.77 4.44 -8.48
N GLU A 183 1.05 5.56 -8.42
CA GLU A 183 -0.03 5.82 -9.37
C GLU A 183 0.50 6.71 -10.50
N HIS A 184 0.92 6.05 -11.59
CA HIS A 184 1.11 6.70 -12.87
C HIS A 184 -0.26 6.81 -13.52
N GLY A 185 -0.83 8.02 -13.58
CA GLY A 185 -2.00 8.29 -14.41
C GLY A 185 -1.64 8.00 -15.87
N HIS A 186 -2.06 6.86 -16.39
CA HIS A 186 -2.03 6.62 -17.84
C HIS A 186 -3.18 7.43 -18.46
N GLU A 187 -2.84 8.53 -19.13
CA GLU A 187 -3.72 9.10 -20.15
C GLU A 187 -3.88 8.04 -21.26
N GLY A 188 -5.08 7.45 -21.32
CA GLY A 188 -5.49 6.60 -22.42
C GLY A 188 -6.70 7.23 -23.13
N GLY A 189 -6.46 7.98 -24.20
CA GLY A 189 -7.55 8.66 -24.92
C GLY A 189 -7.22 9.41 -26.23
N CYS A 190 -6.63 8.71 -27.20
CA CYS A 190 -6.59 8.98 -28.66
C CYS A 190 -5.71 10.11 -29.27
N PRO A 191 -4.93 9.79 -30.33
CA PRO A 191 -4.14 10.77 -31.09
C PRO A 191 -4.98 11.39 -32.22
N HIS A 192 -5.12 12.70 -32.22
CA HIS A 192 -5.34 13.45 -33.47
C HIS A 192 -4.28 14.54 -33.60
N SER A 193 -3.45 14.31 -34.61
CA SER A 193 -2.54 15.19 -35.33
C SER A 193 -2.78 16.70 -35.20
N GLU A 194 -1.73 17.43 -34.82
CA GLU A 194 -0.96 18.39 -35.65
C GLU A 194 -0.32 19.45 -34.74
N GLY A 195 0.98 19.71 -34.93
CA GLY A 195 1.63 20.91 -34.40
C GLY A 195 2.92 20.65 -33.64
N SER A 196 4.03 20.95 -34.31
CA SER A 196 5.40 21.04 -33.80
C SER A 196 5.55 21.74 -32.44
N GLY A 197 6.21 21.09 -31.48
CA GLY A 197 6.70 21.72 -30.24
C GLY A 197 7.43 20.71 -29.33
N ASP A 198 8.64 21.08 -28.93
CA ASP A 198 9.64 20.41 -28.06
C ASP A 198 9.09 19.56 -26.87
N PRO A 199 9.60 18.34 -26.58
CA PRO A 199 9.08 17.46 -25.52
C PRO A 199 9.55 17.78 -24.08
N TYR A 200 10.06 18.98 -23.81
CA TYR A 200 10.43 19.39 -22.45
C TYR A 200 9.72 20.69 -22.06
N SER A 201 8.55 20.60 -21.43
CA SER A 201 7.98 21.73 -20.70
C SER A 201 8.61 21.78 -19.31
N GLU A 202 9.63 22.62 -19.15
CA GLU A 202 10.11 23.08 -17.84
C GLU A 202 8.95 23.76 -17.09
N HIS A 203 8.41 23.10 -16.06
CA HIS A 203 7.52 23.76 -15.10
C HIS A 203 8.37 24.49 -14.05
N VAL A 204 8.83 25.70 -14.41
CA VAL A 204 9.35 26.68 -13.45
C VAL A 204 8.16 27.46 -12.89
N SER A 205 7.81 27.23 -11.62
CA SER A 205 6.85 28.07 -10.90
C SER A 205 7.57 29.29 -10.30
N TRP A 206 7.24 30.48 -10.80
CA TRP A 206 7.72 31.75 -10.26
C TRP A 206 7.08 32.05 -8.89
N LEU A 207 7.90 32.35 -7.88
CA LEU A 207 7.48 32.93 -6.61
C LEU A 207 7.66 34.44 -6.65
N GLY A 208 6.55 35.18 -6.56
CA GLY A 208 6.58 36.59 -6.19
C GLY A 208 5.40 37.40 -6.74
N GLU A 209 4.45 37.73 -5.87
CA GLU A 209 4.02 39.13 -5.70
C GLU A 209 3.19 39.30 -4.41
N ASN A 210 3.77 40.04 -3.47
CA ASN A 210 3.08 40.60 -2.31
C ASN A 210 1.99 41.59 -2.77
N ARG A 211 0.78 41.49 -2.23
CA ARG A 211 -0.09 42.66 -2.04
C ARG A 211 -0.99 42.51 -0.80
N HIS A 212 -1.00 43.57 0.01
CA HIS A 212 -1.56 43.71 1.35
C HIS A 212 -3.08 43.51 1.49
N GLY A 213 -3.53 43.11 2.71
CA GLY A 213 -4.91 43.31 3.17
C GLY A 213 -5.29 42.71 4.54
N ASN A 214 -5.13 43.50 5.61
CA ASN A 214 -5.86 43.54 6.90
C ASN A 214 -6.42 42.27 7.60
N GLY A 215 -5.79 41.94 8.74
CA GLY A 215 -6.40 41.99 10.09
C GLY A 215 -7.55 41.04 10.49
N ARG A 216 -7.26 40.09 11.38
CA ARG A 216 -7.85 39.91 12.74
C ARG A 216 -7.43 38.55 13.33
N GLY A 217 -6.96 38.54 14.57
CA GLY A 217 -6.47 37.33 15.26
C GLY A 217 -7.58 36.48 15.89
N HIS A 218 -7.27 35.19 16.09
CA HIS A 218 -7.86 34.32 17.11
C HIS A 218 -6.96 33.07 17.35
N PRO A 219 -7.18 32.29 18.44
CA PRO A 219 -6.12 31.90 19.37
C PRO A 219 -5.36 30.62 18.99
N ARG A 220 -4.12 30.51 19.48
CA ARG A 220 -3.33 29.27 19.49
C ARG A 220 -4.07 28.19 20.28
N ALA A 221 -4.59 27.19 19.58
CA ALA A 221 -4.91 25.92 20.21
C ALA A 221 -3.60 25.14 20.39
N SER A 222 -3.18 24.93 21.64
CA SER A 222 -2.20 23.92 22.01
C SER A 222 -2.71 22.56 21.55
N ARG A 223 -2.03 21.93 20.59
CA ARG A 223 -2.28 20.53 20.25
C ARG A 223 -1.21 19.68 20.90
N GLU A 224 -1.66 18.85 21.82
CA GLU A 224 -0.94 17.66 22.28
C GLU A 224 -0.53 16.83 21.05
N CYS A 225 0.74 16.44 21.02
CA CYS A 225 1.26 15.50 20.03
C CYS A 225 0.59 14.15 20.27
N LEU A 226 -0.40 13.81 19.46
CA LEU A 226 -0.93 12.44 19.38
C LEU A 226 0.14 11.54 18.75
N SER A 227 0.31 10.35 19.31
CA SER A 227 1.36 9.41 18.92
C SER A 227 1.14 8.86 17.51
N TYR A 228 2.25 8.55 16.83
CA TYR A 228 2.31 8.08 15.44
C TYR A 228 1.50 6.81 15.12
N ASP A 229 0.90 6.13 16.10
CA ASP A 229 0.12 4.91 15.90
C ASP A 229 -1.29 5.15 15.31
N GLU A 230 -1.82 6.36 15.39
CA GLU A 230 -3.20 6.67 14.95
C GLU A 230 -3.36 7.01 13.45
N TYR A 231 -2.26 7.20 12.70
CA TYR A 231 -2.30 7.80 11.36
C TYR A 231 -2.40 6.84 10.14
N SER A 232 -2.43 5.50 10.25
CA SER A 232 -2.71 4.72 9.03
C SER A 232 -4.19 4.79 8.66
N ILE A 233 -4.49 5.64 7.69
CA ILE A 233 -5.54 5.34 6.73
C ILE A 233 -5.06 4.10 5.98
N ALA A 234 -5.60 2.95 6.39
CA ALA A 234 -5.74 1.87 5.45
C ALA A 234 -6.55 2.43 4.29
N ALA A 235 -5.98 2.43 3.09
CA ALA A 235 -6.79 2.49 1.87
C ALA A 235 -7.96 1.53 2.02
#